data_AF-A0A1G6XV26-F1
#
_entry.id   AF-A0A1G6XV26-F1
#
_cell.length_a   1.000
_cell.length_b   1.000
_cell.length_c   1.000
_cell.angle_alpha   90.00
_cell.angle_beta   90.00
_cell.angle_gamma   90.00
#
_symmetry.space_group_name_H-M   'P 1'
#
loop_
_entity.id
_entity.type
_entity.pdbx_description
1 polymer ?
#
loop_
_entity_poly.entity_id
_entity_poly.type
_entity_poly.pdbx_seq_one_letter_code
_entity_poly.pdbx_strand_id
1 'polypeptide(L)'
;MKHKINPGVATGNEVQEIFRYAKKNGFGLPTVNAIGSNTLNAILETAARLNFPVIIQFSNGGAQFNAGKGLSNKNQNAAILGAVAGAKHVDKLVKAYGQW
;
A
#
# COMPACT_ATOMS: atom_id res chain seq x y z
N MET A 1 -10.94 -6.69 -23.09
CA MET A 1 -11.73 -5.64 -22.38
C MET A 1 -10.84 -5.07 -21.29
N LYS A 2 -10.60 -3.75 -21.28
CA LYS A 2 -9.87 -3.08 -20.18
C LYS A 2 -10.64 -3.28 -18.87
N HIS A 3 -9.94 -3.59 -17.78
CA HIS A 3 -10.53 -3.65 -16.45
C HIS A 3 -11.02 -2.26 -16.02
N LYS A 4 -12.01 -2.19 -15.12
CA LYS A 4 -12.53 -0.92 -14.55
C LYS A 4 -11.73 -0.41 -13.34
N ILE A 5 -10.62 -1.05 -13.01
CA ILE A 5 -9.78 -0.69 -11.86
C ILE A 5 -9.00 0.58 -12.17
N ASN A 6 -9.23 1.64 -11.40
CA ASN A 6 -8.54 2.93 -11.53
C ASN A 6 -7.20 2.91 -10.77
N PRO A 7 -6.17 3.65 -11.23
CA PRO A 7 -4.96 3.89 -10.45
C PRO A 7 -5.27 4.66 -9.17
N GLY A 8 -4.67 4.24 -8.04
CA GLY A 8 -4.83 4.91 -6.76
C GLY A 8 -4.95 3.94 -5.59
N VAL A 9 -5.29 4.49 -4.41
CA VAL A 9 -5.65 3.68 -3.25
C VAL A 9 -7.09 3.18 -3.45
N ALA A 10 -7.24 1.87 -3.64
CA ALA A 10 -8.55 1.25 -3.81
C ALA A 10 -9.31 1.21 -2.48
N THR A 11 -10.58 1.62 -2.49
CA THR A 11 -11.45 1.59 -1.31
C THR A 11 -12.84 1.01 -1.63
N GLY A 12 -13.56 0.55 -0.61
CA GLY A 12 -14.94 0.05 -0.75
C GLY A 12 -15.08 -1.06 -1.81
N ASN A 13 -15.96 -0.83 -2.80
CA ASN A 13 -16.26 -1.81 -3.84
C ASN A 13 -15.09 -2.08 -4.79
N GLU A 14 -14.15 -1.13 -4.95
CA GLU A 14 -12.98 -1.29 -5.83
C GLU A 14 -12.10 -2.46 -5.37
N VAL A 15 -11.96 -2.65 -4.05
CA VAL A 15 -11.22 -3.78 -3.46
C VAL A 15 -11.82 -5.11 -3.89
N GLN A 16 -13.16 -5.21 -3.87
CA GLN A 16 -13.87 -6.41 -4.30
C GLN A 16 -13.75 -6.65 -5.80
N GLU A 17 -13.71 -5.59 -6.60
CA GLU A 17 -13.48 -5.68 -8.05
C GLU A 17 -12.09 -6.22 -8.37
N ILE A 18 -11.04 -5.73 -7.68
CA ILE A 18 -9.68 -6.23 -7.82
C ILE A 18 -9.63 -7.73 -7.47
N PHE A 19 -10.23 -8.15 -6.35
CA PHE A 19 -10.25 -9.57 -5.97
C PHE A 19 -11.05 -10.43 -6.95
N ARG A 20 -12.20 -9.97 -7.45
CA ARG A 20 -12.97 -10.70 -8.48
C ARG A 20 -12.16 -10.85 -9.76
N TYR A 21 -11.46 -9.79 -10.19
CA TYR A 21 -10.60 -9.82 -11.36
C TYR A 21 -9.43 -10.80 -11.16
N ALA A 22 -8.77 -10.78 -10.01
CA ALA A 22 -7.70 -11.71 -9.65
C ALA A 22 -8.17 -13.18 -9.69
N LYS A 23 -9.32 -13.49 -9.08
CA LYS A 23 -9.91 -14.84 -9.13
C LYS A 23 -10.27 -15.28 -10.54
N LYS A 24 -10.89 -14.39 -11.32
CA LYS A 24 -11.30 -14.69 -12.72
C LYS A 24 -10.10 -15.01 -13.62
N ASN A 25 -8.95 -14.36 -13.39
CA ASN A 25 -7.75 -14.52 -14.21
C ASN A 25 -6.68 -15.40 -13.55
N GLY A 26 -6.95 -16.00 -12.38
CA GLY A 26 -6.07 -16.98 -11.75
C GLY A 26 -4.76 -16.44 -11.20
N PHE A 27 -4.74 -15.23 -10.63
CA PHE A 27 -3.53 -14.66 -10.01
C PHE A 27 -3.74 -14.23 -8.56
N GLY A 28 -2.66 -14.21 -7.79
CA GLY A 28 -2.62 -13.66 -6.43
C GLY A 28 -2.12 -12.21 -6.41
N LEU A 29 -2.48 -11.46 -5.37
CA LEU A 29 -1.95 -10.12 -5.13
C LEU A 29 -0.74 -10.23 -4.20
N PRO A 30 0.45 -9.73 -4.58
CA PRO A 30 1.57 -9.60 -3.66
C PRO A 30 1.18 -8.68 -2.50
N THR A 31 1.51 -9.12 -1.30
CA THR A 31 1.28 -8.37 -0.06
C THR A 31 2.62 -8.10 0.59
N VAL A 32 3.03 -6.83 0.65
CA VAL A 32 4.38 -6.45 1.07
C VAL A 32 4.33 -5.60 2.32
N ASN A 33 5.08 -6.01 3.34
CA ASN A 33 5.28 -5.22 4.55
C ASN A 33 6.16 -4.00 4.24
N ALA A 34 5.67 -2.81 4.57
CA ALA A 34 6.44 -1.58 4.53
C ALA A 34 6.85 -1.13 5.94
N ILE A 35 7.97 -0.41 6.02
CA ILE A 35 8.49 0.17 7.27
C ILE A 35 8.92 1.63 7.12
N GLY A 36 8.85 2.20 5.91
CA GLY A 36 9.38 3.53 5.62
C GLY A 36 9.16 3.97 4.18
N SER A 37 9.43 5.25 3.90
CA SER A 37 9.34 5.84 2.56
C SER A 37 10.09 5.04 1.50
N ASN A 38 11.31 4.57 1.81
CA ASN A 38 12.11 3.78 0.87
C ASN A 38 11.42 2.48 0.44
N THR A 39 10.88 1.72 1.41
CA THR A 39 10.13 0.49 1.11
C THR A 39 8.81 0.78 0.38
N LEU A 40 8.12 1.88 0.73
CA LEU A 40 6.89 2.27 0.05
C LEU A 40 7.16 2.63 -1.42
N ASN A 41 8.20 3.43 -1.68
CA ASN A 41 8.58 3.83 -3.02
C ASN A 41 8.96 2.62 -3.87
N ALA A 42 9.74 1.68 -3.33
CA ALA A 42 10.11 0.46 -4.05
C ALA A 42 8.89 -0.40 -4.44
N ILE A 43 7.88 -0.49 -3.55
CA ILE A 43 6.63 -1.20 -3.85
C ILE A 43 5.86 -0.48 -4.96
N LEU A 44 5.70 0.84 -4.86
CA LEU A 44 5.00 1.65 -5.87
C LEU A 44 5.68 1.59 -7.24
N GLU A 45 7.01 1.71 -7.28
CA GLU A 45 7.82 1.60 -8.50
C GLU A 45 7.64 0.23 -9.16
N THR A 46 7.74 -0.84 -8.37
CA THR A 46 7.60 -2.21 -8.87
C THR A 46 6.19 -2.45 -9.42
N ALA A 47 5.16 -2.01 -8.70
CA ALA A 47 3.76 -2.15 -9.14
C ALA A 47 3.48 -1.38 -10.43
N ALA A 48 4.00 -0.15 -10.55
CA ALA A 48 3.90 0.66 -11.76
C ALA A 48 4.62 0.00 -12.94
N ARG A 49 5.87 -0.44 -12.74
CA ARG A 49 6.68 -1.08 -13.79
C ARG A 49 6.05 -2.36 -14.32
N LEU A 50 5.41 -3.16 -13.46
CA LEU A 50 4.73 -4.39 -13.84
C LEU A 50 3.29 -4.17 -14.31
N ASN A 51 2.76 -2.94 -14.19
CA ASN A 51 1.35 -2.61 -14.38
C ASN A 51 0.43 -3.60 -13.63
N PHE A 52 0.71 -3.81 -12.34
CA PHE A 52 0.11 -4.88 -11.55
C PHE A 52 -0.37 -4.37 -10.18
N PRO A 53 -1.56 -4.80 -9.69
CA PRO A 53 -2.08 -4.39 -8.38
C PRO A 53 -1.29 -5.01 -7.22
N VAL A 54 -1.00 -4.20 -6.18
CA VAL A 54 -0.25 -4.63 -4.99
C VAL A 54 -0.97 -4.26 -3.70
N ILE A 55 -0.82 -5.07 -2.66
CA ILE A 55 -1.24 -4.72 -1.30
C ILE A 55 -0.01 -4.24 -0.52
N ILE A 56 -0.04 -2.98 -0.10
CA ILE A 56 0.91 -2.42 0.86
C ILE A 56 0.30 -2.58 2.25
N GLN A 57 1.04 -3.21 3.16
CA GLN A 57 0.61 -3.35 4.55
C GLN A 57 1.69 -2.95 5.53
N PHE A 58 1.27 -2.53 6.72
CA PHE A 58 2.16 -2.31 7.85
C PHE A 58 1.86 -3.36 8.92
N SER A 59 2.88 -4.08 9.37
CA SER A 59 2.78 -4.79 10.64
C SER A 59 2.80 -3.78 11.78
N ASN A 60 2.38 -4.19 12.99
CA ASN A 60 2.43 -3.30 14.16
C ASN A 60 3.85 -2.73 14.40
N GLY A 61 4.87 -3.60 14.36
CA GLY A 61 6.27 -3.19 14.50
C GLY A 61 6.78 -2.38 13.31
N GLY A 62 6.31 -2.66 12.09
CA GLY A 62 6.67 -1.90 10.89
C GLY A 62 6.11 -0.48 10.92
N ALA A 63 4.88 -0.32 11.40
CA ALA A 63 4.27 0.98 11.62
C ALA A 63 5.03 1.77 12.71
N GLN A 64 5.38 1.13 13.83
CA GLN A 64 6.21 1.75 14.85
C GLN A 64 7.57 2.19 14.29
N PHE A 65 8.20 1.35 13.46
CA PHE A 65 9.47 1.69 12.81
C PHE A 65 9.33 2.93 11.91
N ASN A 66 8.23 3.02 11.15
CA ASN A 66 7.94 4.17 10.29
C ASN A 66 7.77 5.48 11.08
N ALA A 67 7.23 5.41 12.31
CA ALA A 67 7.17 6.57 13.20
C ALA A 67 8.52 6.92 13.87
N GLY A 68 9.48 5.99 13.84
CA GLY A 68 10.77 6.07 14.51
C GLY A 68 10.77 5.36 15.87
N LYS A 69 11.78 4.49 16.09
CA LYS A 69 11.93 3.72 17.34
C LYS A 69 12.10 4.57 18.61
N GLY A 70 12.49 5.85 18.47
CA GLY A 70 12.59 6.79 19.58
C GLY A 70 11.24 7.29 20.10
N LEU A 71 10.15 7.11 19.34
CA LEU A 71 8.80 7.48 19.78
C LEU A 71 8.19 6.37 20.62
N SER A 72 7.64 6.71 21.79
CA SER A 72 7.00 5.74 22.68
C SER A 72 5.80 5.07 22.02
N ASN A 73 5.77 3.73 22.03
CA ASN A 73 4.64 2.94 21.57
C ASN A 73 3.63 2.61 22.68
N LYS A 74 3.66 3.32 23.81
CA LYS A 74 2.64 3.21 24.86
C LYS A 74 1.26 3.41 24.22
N ASN A 75 0.31 2.53 24.54
CA ASN A 75 -1.04 2.53 23.96
C ASN A 75 -1.06 2.54 22.42
N GLN A 76 -0.06 1.91 21.77
CA GLN A 76 0.07 1.84 20.31
C GLN A 76 0.29 3.19 19.60
N ASN A 77 0.66 4.24 20.33
CA ASN A 77 0.75 5.60 19.78
C ASN A 77 1.71 5.70 18.57
N ALA A 78 2.92 5.15 18.70
CA ALA A 78 3.89 5.17 17.60
C ALA A 78 3.42 4.33 16.40
N ALA A 79 2.84 3.15 16.63
CA ALA A 79 2.29 2.32 15.56
C ALA A 79 1.13 3.03 14.82
N ILE A 80 0.22 3.68 15.53
CA ILE A 80 -0.89 4.44 14.92
C ILE A 80 -0.35 5.58 14.06
N LEU A 81 0.52 6.43 14.62
CA LEU A 81 1.08 7.58 13.91
C LEU A 81 1.90 7.16 12.70
N GLY A 82 2.69 6.11 12.83
CA GLY A 82 3.50 5.59 11.74
C GLY A 82 2.67 4.96 10.63
N ALA A 83 1.62 4.22 10.95
CA ALA A 83 0.69 3.70 9.94
C ALA A 83 -0.01 4.84 9.18
N VAL A 84 -0.50 5.85 9.89
CA VAL A 84 -1.16 7.03 9.29
C VAL A 84 -0.19 7.82 8.40
N ALA A 85 1.05 8.05 8.85
CA ALA A 85 2.06 8.73 8.06
C ALA A 85 2.39 7.96 6.78
N GLY A 86 2.54 6.64 6.88
CA GLY A 86 2.75 5.76 5.74
C GLY A 86 1.59 5.76 4.74
N ALA A 87 0.36 5.72 5.23
CA ALA A 87 -0.84 5.81 4.39
C ALA A 87 -0.91 7.14 3.62
N LYS A 88 -0.61 8.27 4.27
CA LYS A 88 -0.55 9.59 3.62
C LYS A 88 0.54 9.67 2.55
N HIS A 89 1.70 9.05 2.79
CA HIS A 89 2.78 8.94 1.80
C HIS A 89 2.30 8.19 0.54
N VAL A 90 1.63 7.05 0.74
CA VAL A 90 1.06 6.25 -0.37
C VAL A 90 0.01 7.05 -1.14
N ASP A 91 -0.99 7.63 -0.46
CA ASP A 91 -2.07 8.39 -1.11
C ASP A 91 -1.55 9.56 -1.95
N LYS A 92 -0.52 10.25 -1.43
CA LYS A 92 0.11 11.38 -2.15
C LYS A 92 0.83 10.93 -3.41
N LEU A 93 1.59 9.84 -3.34
CA LEU A 93 2.52 9.44 -4.40
C LEU A 93 1.94 8.46 -5.41
N VAL A 94 0.99 7.60 -5.04
CA VAL A 94 0.42 6.59 -5.95
C VAL A 94 -0.11 7.23 -7.24
N LYS A 95 -0.65 8.46 -7.16
CA LYS A 95 -1.14 9.23 -8.31
C LYS A 95 -0.02 9.62 -9.29
N ALA A 96 1.21 9.80 -8.82
CA ALA A 96 2.37 10.09 -9.65
C ALA A 96 2.97 8.82 -10.27
N TYR A 97 2.88 7.69 -9.57
CA TYR A 97 3.32 6.38 -10.10
C TYR A 97 2.33 5.75 -11.08
N GLY A 98 1.05 6.14 -11.05
CA GLY A 98 -0.04 5.55 -11.84
C GLY A 98 -0.44 6.30 -13.12
N GLN A 99 0.36 7.25 -13.62
CA GLN A 99 0.01 8.08 -14.79
C GLN A 99 0.38 7.47 -16.15
N TRP A 100 0.06 6.20 -16.40
CA TRP A 100 0.33 5.52 -17.67
C TRP A 100 -0.96 5.19 -18.42
#